data_AF-A0A849QIS0-F1
#
_entry.id   AF-A0A849QIS0-F1
#
_cell.length_a   1.000
_cell.length_b   1.000
_cell.length_c   1.000
_cell.angle_alpha   90.00
_cell.angle_beta   90.00
_cell.angle_gamma   90.00
#
_symmetry.space_group_name_H-M   'P 1'
#
loop_
_entity.id
_entity.type
_entity.pdbx_description
1 polymer ?
#
loop_
_entity_poly.entity_id
_entity_poly.type
_entity_poly.pdbx_seq_one_letter_code
_entity_poly.pdbx_strand_id
1 'polypeptide(L)' 'MFKATIDANLLKDSIESLSVLVDEARFRISPEGIAVRAVDPANVAMVSFDLPA' A
#
# COMPACT_ATOMS: atom_id res chain seq x y z
N MET A 1 18.94 5.49 4.67
CA MET A 1 17.69 6.21 5.04
C MET A 1 16.83 6.28 3.79
N PHE A 2 15.59 5.79 3.82
CA PHE A 2 14.69 5.82 2.66
C PHE A 2 14.16 7.24 2.44
N LYS A 3 14.12 7.71 1.19
CA LYS A 3 13.54 8.99 0.79
C LYS A 3 12.91 8.84 -0.60
N ALA A 4 11.65 9.25 -0.73
CA ALA A 4 10.91 9.28 -1.99
C ALA A 4 9.98 10.49 -2.00
N THR A 5 9.59 10.94 -3.19
CA THR A 5 8.61 12.02 -3.39
C THR A 5 7.49 11.48 -4.27
N ILE A 6 6.24 11.69 -3.87
CA ILE A 6 5.05 11.24 -4.58
C ILE A 6 4.03 12.38 -4.59
N ASP A 7 3.16 12.42 -5.61
CA ASP A 7 2.01 13.31 -5.62
C ASP A 7 1.09 13.02 -4.42
N ALA A 8 0.68 14.08 -3.71
CA ALA A 8 -0.08 13.95 -2.47
C ALA A 8 -1.47 13.36 -2.68
N ASN A 9 -2.15 13.69 -3.78
CA ASN A 9 -3.47 13.16 -4.08
C ASN A 9 -3.37 11.69 -4.48
N LEU A 10 -2.37 11.34 -5.29
CA LEU A 10 -2.14 9.94 -5.67
C LEU A 10 -1.86 9.05 -4.45
N LEU A 11 -1.04 9.53 -3.51
CA LEU A 11 -0.77 8.81 -2.27
C LEU A 11 -2.04 8.65 -1.43
N LYS A 12 -2.82 9.72 -1.29
CA LYS A 12 -4.08 9.71 -0.54
C LYS A 12 -5.06 8.70 -1.12
N ASP A 13 -5.34 8.77 -2.42
CA ASP A 13 -6.29 7.90 -3.11
C ASP A 13 -5.86 6.42 -3.01
N SER A 14 -4.55 6.16 -3.06
CA SER A 14 -3.98 4.82 -2.88
C SER A 14 -4.22 4.28 -1.47
N ILE A 15 -4.02 5.11 -0.44
CA ILE A 15 -4.25 4.72 0.97
C ILE A 15 -5.76 4.56 1.24
N GLU A 16 -6.61 5.45 0.75
CA GLU A 16 -8.06 5.35 0.89
C GLU A 16 -8.57 4.05 0.27
N SER A 17 -8.05 3.65 -0.90
CA SER A 17 -8.38 2.37 -1.53
C SER A 17 -7.97 1.17 -0.69
N LEU A 18 -6.80 1.20 -0.03
CA LEU A 18 -6.36 0.13 0.89
C LEU A 18 -7.28 0.05 2.12
N SER A 19 -7.71 1.19 2.64
CA SER A 19 -8.51 1.29 3.88
C SER A 19 -9.91 0.67 3.77
N VAL A 20 -10.39 0.41 2.55
CA VAL A 20 -11.67 -0.29 2.32
C VAL A 20 -11.61 -1.74 2.82
N LEU A 21 -10.42 -2.38 2.81
CA LEU A 21 -10.26 -3.79 3.16
C LEU A 21 -9.59 -4.02 4.52
N VAL A 22 -8.70 -3.13 4.94
CA VAL A 22 -7.90 -3.30 6.16
C VAL A 22 -7.68 -1.97 6.88
N ASP A 23 -7.67 -2.01 8.21
CA ASP A 23 -7.35 -0.84 9.04
C ASP A 23 -5.84 -0.56 9.12
N GLU A 24 -5.02 -1.58 8.89
CA GLU A 24 -3.56 -1.50 8.93
C GLU A 24 -2.90 -2.40 7.88
N ALA A 25 -1.72 -1.99 7.40
CA ALA A 25 -0.94 -2.76 6.44
C ALA A 25 0.57 -2.52 6.59
N ARG A 26 1.36 -3.52 6.20
CA ARG A 26 2.83 -3.42 6.19
C ARG A 26 3.34 -3.02 4.80
N PHE A 27 3.95 -1.84 4.72
CA PHE A 27 4.69 -1.40 3.54
C PHE A 27 6.06 -2.07 3.49
N ARG A 28 6.32 -2.83 2.43
CA ARG A 28 7.65 -3.34 2.10
C ARG A 28 8.31 -2.35 1.19
N ILE A 29 9.46 -1.83 1.60
CA ILE A 29 10.22 -0.81 0.87
C ILE A 29 11.56 -1.43 0.49
N SER A 30 11.87 -1.41 -0.80
CA SER A 30 13.12 -1.91 -1.37
C SER A 30 13.56 -1.06 -2.57
N PRO A 31 14.76 -1.31 -3.15
CA PRO A 31 15.19 -0.61 -4.35
C PRO A 31 14.25 -0.78 -5.55
N GLU A 32 13.46 -1.85 -5.58
CA GLU A 32 12.48 -2.14 -6.64
C GLU A 32 11.19 -1.32 -6.50
N GLY A 33 10.95 -0.71 -5.33
CA GLY A 33 9.79 0.11 -5.06
C GLY A 33 9.13 -0.18 -3.71
N ILE A 34 7.82 0.04 -3.64
CA ILE A 34 6.97 -0.16 -2.47
C ILE A 34 5.90 -1.19 -2.78
N ALA A 35 5.74 -2.19 -1.92
CA ALA A 35 4.70 -3.21 -2.05
C ALA A 35 3.91 -3.38 -0.76
N VAL A 36 2.60 -3.64 -0.90
CA VAL A 36 1.69 -4.00 0.19
C VAL A 36 0.89 -5.23 -0.22
N ARG A 37 0.77 -6.16 0.73
CA ARG A 37 -0.15 -7.30 0.68
C ARG A 37 -0.87 -7.35 2.01
N ALA A 38 -2.19 -7.23 1.97
CA ALA A 38 -3.03 -7.28 3.16
C ALA A 38 -4.31 -8.05 2.84
N VAL A 39 -4.79 -8.79 3.83
CA VAL A 39 -5.99 -9.62 3.72
C VAL A 39 -7.01 -9.05 4.69
N ASP A 40 -8.28 -9.03 4.29
CA ASP A 40 -9.36 -8.55 5.13
C ASP A 40 -9.56 -9.45 6.37
N PRO A 41 -10.20 -8.96 7.45
CA PRO A 41 -10.38 -9.75 8.67
C PRO A 41 -11.14 -11.07 8.48
N ALA A 42 -12.04 -11.16 7.48
CA ALA A 42 -12.77 -12.38 7.19
C ALA A 42 -11.97 -13.40 6.36
N ASN A 43 -10.77 -13.03 5.87
CA ASN A 43 -9.92 -13.84 5.00
C ASN A 43 -10.58 -14.24 3.67
N VAL A 44 -11.40 -13.36 3.10
CA VAL A 44 -12.14 -13.58 1.84
C VAL A 44 -11.55 -12.76 0.70
N ALA A 45 -10.94 -11.61 0.99
CA ALA A 45 -10.39 -10.68 0.01
C ALA A 45 -8.96 -10.26 0.39
N MET A 46 -8.10 -10.15 -0.62
CA MET A 46 -6.74 -9.66 -0.47
C MET A 46 -6.54 -8.45 -1.36
N VAL A 47 -5.91 -7.42 -0.81
CA VAL A 47 -5.40 -6.29 -1.57
C VAL A 47 -3.93 -6.45 -1.90
N SER A 48 -3.60 -6.11 -3.14
CA SER A 48 -2.27 -6.21 -3.73
C SER A 48 -1.93 -4.85 -4.32
N PHE A 49 -1.10 -4.09 -3.62
CA PHE A 49 -0.61 -2.79 -4.08
C PHE A 49 0.89 -2.87 -4.38
N ASP A 50 1.30 -2.35 -5.52
CA ASP A 50 2.67 -2.30 -6.00
C ASP A 50 2.92 -0.93 -6.64
N LEU A 51 3.93 -0.21 -6.14
CA LEU A 51 4.40 1.06 -6.66
C LEU A 51 5.89 0.90 -7.01
N PRO A 52 6.24 0.75 -8.31
CA PRO A 52 7.63 0.62 -8.73
C PRO A 52 8.41 1.92 -8.50
N ALA A 53 9.74 1.79 -8.32
CA ALA A 53 10.67 2.91 -8.17
C ALA A 53 10.86 3.73 -9.45
#